data_AF-A0A957U845-F1
#
_entry.id   AF-A0A957U845-F1
#
_cell.length_a   1.000
_cell.length_b   1.000
_cell.length_c   1.000
_cell.angle_alpha   90.00
_cell.angle_beta   90.00
_cell.angle_gamma   90.00
#
_symmetry.space_group_name_H-M   'P 1'
#
loop_
_entity.id
_entity.type
_entity.pdbx_description
1 polymer ?
#
loop_
_entity_poly.entity_id
_entity_poly.type
_entity_poly.pdbx_seq_one_letter_code
_entity_poly.pdbx_strand_id
1 'polypeptide(L)'
;NPRASRTVPFVSKATGVPLAKLAARVMAGETLAEIGLLAEPELDGFFVKEAVLPWKKFTGIDALLGPEMRSTGEVMGHASSFGHAFAKSQLGAGTGLPLEGGVLITVNDYDKGSALKLARDLHRMGFALYATEGTGAFFERAGMPVTILEKGSSGVPGYSTLDAMRDGKVQLIVNTPLGPNAREDGVKIRRLATRMEIPLITTLSAATAAVNGIRALRQKELRVRSLQEHYGLSKA
;
A
#
# COMPACT_ATOMS: atom_id res chain seq x y z
N ASN A 1 17.57 -13.78 11.84
CA ASN A 1 16.93 -15.11 11.98
C ASN A 1 17.81 -16.13 11.29
N PRO A 2 18.54 -17.00 12.02
CA PRO A 2 19.44 -18.01 11.43
C PRO A 2 18.66 -19.23 10.90
N ARG A 3 17.68 -18.97 10.03
CA ARG A 3 16.79 -19.97 9.41
C ARG A 3 16.12 -19.37 8.19
N ALA A 4 15.46 -20.21 7.38
CA ALA A 4 14.58 -19.73 6.31
C ALA A 4 13.53 -18.74 6.85
N SER A 5 13.41 -17.60 6.18
CA SER A 5 12.39 -16.58 6.45
C SER A 5 11.17 -16.79 5.56
N ARG A 6 10.05 -16.17 5.92
CA ARG A 6 8.85 -16.14 5.08
C ARG A 6 9.05 -15.44 3.72
N THR A 7 10.16 -14.72 3.51
CA THR A 7 10.47 -14.02 2.27
C THR A 7 11.23 -14.87 1.26
N VAL A 8 11.76 -16.04 1.65
CA VAL A 8 12.52 -16.92 0.74
C VAL A 8 11.74 -17.28 -0.53
N PRO A 9 10.44 -17.65 -0.47
CA PRO A 9 9.68 -17.94 -1.69
C PRO A 9 9.55 -16.72 -2.62
N PHE A 10 9.24 -15.54 -2.06
CA PHE A 10 9.15 -14.29 -2.81
C PHE A 10 10.48 -13.96 -3.52
N VAL A 11 11.60 -13.99 -2.79
CA VAL A 11 12.93 -13.72 -3.37
C VAL A 11 13.25 -14.74 -4.46
N SER A 12 12.99 -16.03 -4.22
CA SER A 12 13.24 -17.08 -5.21
C SER A 12 12.43 -16.88 -6.50
N LYS A 13 11.21 -16.34 -6.37
CA LYS A 13 10.35 -16.01 -7.52
C LYS A 13 10.73 -14.71 -8.22
N ALA A 14 11.42 -13.80 -7.54
CA ALA A 14 11.90 -12.53 -8.11
C ALA A 14 13.26 -12.68 -8.79
N THR A 15 14.12 -13.56 -8.29
CA THR A 15 15.45 -13.82 -8.86
C THR A 15 15.48 -14.99 -9.84
N GLY A 16 14.44 -15.83 -9.85
CA GLY A 16 14.46 -17.11 -10.57
C GLY A 16 15.35 -18.18 -9.93
N VAL A 17 16.00 -17.87 -8.79
CA VAL A 17 16.92 -18.78 -8.10
C VAL A 17 16.19 -19.57 -7.01
N PRO A 18 16.23 -20.92 -7.01
CA PRO A 18 15.56 -21.74 -6.01
C PRO A 18 16.32 -21.77 -4.68
N LEU A 19 16.34 -20.66 -3.95
CA LEU A 19 17.19 -20.45 -2.76
C LEU A 19 17.04 -21.54 -1.70
N ALA A 20 15.82 -22.01 -1.43
CA ALA A 20 15.60 -23.08 -0.45
C ALA A 20 16.26 -24.42 -0.88
N LYS A 21 16.21 -24.75 -2.18
CA LYS A 21 16.86 -25.96 -2.73
C LYS A 21 18.38 -25.83 -2.64
N LEU A 22 18.91 -24.66 -2.97
CA LEU A 22 20.35 -24.38 -2.90
C LEU A 22 20.87 -24.39 -1.46
N ALA A 23 20.15 -23.77 -0.52
CA ALA A 23 20.50 -23.82 0.89
C ALA A 23 20.47 -25.26 1.46
N ALA A 24 19.53 -26.10 1.01
CA ALA A 24 19.49 -27.52 1.40
C ALA A 24 20.72 -28.29 0.92
N ARG A 25 21.19 -28.05 -0.31
CA ARG A 25 22.45 -28.62 -0.85
C ARG A 25 23.66 -28.19 -0.01
N VAL A 26 23.70 -26.91 0.39
CA VAL A 26 24.77 -26.42 1.26
C VAL A 26 24.76 -27.11 2.62
N MET A 27 23.59 -27.29 3.22
CA MET A 27 23.46 -28.04 4.48
C MET A 27 23.86 -29.52 4.33
N ALA A 28 23.79 -30.09 3.13
CA ALA A 28 24.20 -31.46 2.83
C ALA A 28 25.72 -31.59 2.52
N GLY A 29 26.47 -30.48 2.52
CA GLY A 29 27.93 -30.48 2.38
C GLY A 29 28.46 -29.80 1.13
N GLU A 30 27.60 -29.36 0.20
CA GLU A 30 28.06 -28.62 -0.97
C GLU A 30 28.45 -27.17 -0.61
N THR A 31 29.48 -26.65 -1.26
CA THR A 31 29.90 -25.25 -1.12
C THR A 31 29.10 -24.34 -2.06
N LEU A 32 29.08 -23.04 -1.77
CA LEU A 32 28.48 -22.04 -2.68
C LEU A 32 29.12 -22.06 -4.08
N ALA A 33 30.40 -22.40 -4.18
CA ALA A 33 31.12 -22.55 -5.44
C ALA A 33 30.62 -23.75 -6.25
N GLU A 34 30.42 -24.91 -5.61
CA GLU A 34 29.89 -26.12 -6.25
C GLU A 34 28.46 -25.94 -6.76
N ILE A 35 27.64 -25.14 -6.06
CA ILE A 35 26.28 -24.83 -6.50
C ILE A 35 26.17 -23.62 -7.43
N GLY A 36 27.28 -22.93 -7.72
CA GLY A 36 27.34 -21.81 -8.66
C GLY A 36 26.65 -20.52 -8.21
N LEU A 37 26.46 -20.30 -6.90
CA LEU A 37 25.82 -19.10 -6.36
C LEU A 37 26.85 -18.23 -5.62
N LEU A 38 27.77 -17.66 -6.38
CA LEU A 38 28.87 -16.83 -5.86
C LEU A 38 28.59 -15.33 -5.92
N ALA A 39 27.57 -14.92 -6.68
CA ALA A 39 27.16 -13.53 -6.83
C ALA A 39 25.67 -13.38 -6.50
N GLU A 40 25.28 -12.15 -6.14
CA GLU A 40 23.88 -11.80 -5.98
C GLU A 40 23.16 -11.91 -7.33
N PRO A 41 21.98 -12.56 -7.40
CA PRO A 41 21.24 -12.67 -8.66
C PRO A 41 20.78 -11.30 -9.16
N GLU A 42 20.92 -11.07 -10.46
CA GLU A 42 20.38 -9.87 -11.08
C GLU A 42 18.85 -9.90 -11.13
N LEU A 43 18.23 -8.72 -11.07
CA LEU A 43 16.78 -8.55 -11.15
C LEU A 43 16.43 -7.74 -12.40
N ASP A 44 15.59 -8.32 -13.26
CA ASP A 44 14.95 -7.58 -14.36
C ASP A 44 13.61 -6.99 -13.87
N GLY A 45 13.57 -5.68 -13.68
CA GLY A 45 12.38 -4.95 -13.26
C GLY A 45 12.11 -4.95 -11.75
N PHE A 46 10.87 -4.69 -11.38
CA PHE A 46 10.42 -4.55 -9.99
C PHE A 46 9.51 -5.69 -9.59
N PHE A 47 9.73 -6.19 -8.38
CA PHE A 47 8.90 -7.17 -7.71
C PHE A 47 8.46 -6.60 -6.36
N VAL A 48 7.15 -6.44 -6.18
CA VAL A 48 6.56 -5.85 -4.97
C VAL A 48 5.73 -6.90 -4.27
N LYS A 49 5.98 -7.07 -2.97
CA LYS A 49 5.21 -7.94 -2.10
C LYS A 49 4.22 -7.11 -1.29
N GLU A 50 2.94 -7.45 -1.35
CA GLU A 50 1.92 -6.85 -0.48
C GLU A 50 1.29 -7.92 0.41
N ALA A 51 0.94 -7.54 1.64
CA ALA A 51 0.32 -8.41 2.63
C ALA A 51 -1.21 -8.39 2.51
N VAL A 52 -1.83 -9.54 2.72
CA VAL A 52 -3.29 -9.67 2.84
C VAL A 52 -3.66 -9.74 4.32
N LEU A 53 -4.51 -8.82 4.77
CA LEU A 53 -4.92 -8.70 6.17
C LEU A 53 -6.38 -9.16 6.38
N PRO A 54 -6.70 -9.81 7.50
CA PRO A 54 -8.01 -10.41 7.74
C PRO A 54 -9.05 -9.41 8.25
N TRP A 55 -8.86 -8.10 8.07
CA TRP A 55 -9.71 -7.04 8.64
C TRP A 55 -11.18 -7.19 8.29
N LYS A 56 -11.50 -7.63 7.07
CA LYS A 56 -12.87 -7.91 6.61
C LYS A 56 -13.57 -9.01 7.42
N LYS A 57 -12.80 -9.93 8.02
CA LYS A 57 -13.33 -11.04 8.84
C LYS A 57 -13.65 -10.61 10.27
N PHE A 58 -13.10 -9.48 10.74
CA PHE A 58 -13.21 -9.03 12.13
C PHE A 58 -13.69 -7.57 12.18
N THR A 59 -14.98 -7.35 11.93
CA THR A 59 -15.55 -6.00 11.75
C THR A 59 -15.50 -5.08 12.98
N GLY A 60 -15.16 -5.61 14.16
CA GLY A 60 -14.98 -4.86 15.40
C GLY A 60 -13.55 -4.38 15.68
N ILE A 61 -12.54 -4.84 14.92
CA ILE A 61 -11.14 -4.47 15.21
C ILE A 61 -10.72 -3.22 14.43
N ASP A 62 -9.72 -2.53 14.97
CA ASP A 62 -9.12 -1.39 14.31
C ASP A 62 -8.12 -1.86 13.25
N ALA A 63 -8.31 -1.42 12.00
CA ALA A 63 -7.47 -1.77 10.85
C ALA A 63 -6.19 -0.93 10.84
N LEU A 64 -5.36 -1.12 11.86
CA LEU A 64 -4.09 -0.41 12.06
C LEU A 64 -2.91 -1.38 12.07
N LEU A 65 -1.86 -1.01 11.36
CA LEU A 65 -0.58 -1.73 11.38
C LEU A 65 0.19 -1.43 12.66
N GLY A 66 0.90 -2.41 13.18
CA GLY A 66 1.69 -2.28 14.40
C GLY A 66 2.94 -3.17 14.37
N PRO A 67 3.67 -3.26 15.50
CA PRO A 67 4.87 -4.10 15.60
C PRO A 67 4.55 -5.60 15.51
N GLU A 68 3.30 -5.99 15.78
CA GLU A 68 2.81 -7.35 15.65
C GLU A 68 2.34 -7.65 14.22
N MET A 69 2.78 -8.76 13.65
CA MET A 69 2.33 -9.23 12.33
C MET A 69 0.95 -9.87 12.44
N ARG A 70 -0.03 -9.33 11.70
CA ARG A 70 -1.42 -9.82 11.67
C ARG A 70 -1.90 -10.27 10.28
N SER A 71 -1.04 -10.21 9.26
CA SER A 71 -1.37 -10.66 7.92
C SER A 71 -1.44 -12.18 7.83
N THR A 72 -2.34 -12.68 6.98
CA THR A 72 -2.57 -14.12 6.78
C THR A 72 -2.01 -14.63 5.46
N GLY A 73 -1.77 -13.73 4.50
CA GLY A 73 -1.25 -14.07 3.18
C GLY A 73 -0.44 -12.94 2.57
N GLU A 74 0.04 -13.18 1.36
CA GLU A 74 0.80 -12.22 0.57
C GLU A 74 0.55 -12.42 -0.92
N VAL A 75 0.76 -11.35 -1.68
CA VAL A 75 0.70 -11.34 -3.14
C VAL A 75 1.93 -10.65 -3.71
N MET A 76 2.18 -10.87 -5.00
CA MET A 76 3.35 -10.37 -5.70
C MET A 76 2.93 -9.64 -6.97
N GLY A 77 3.32 -8.37 -7.10
CA GLY A 77 3.21 -7.59 -8.32
C GLY A 77 4.56 -7.46 -9.02
N HIS A 78 4.61 -7.77 -10.32
CA HIS A 78 5.82 -7.63 -11.14
C HIS A 78 5.60 -6.68 -12.32
N ALA A 79 6.51 -5.73 -12.55
CA ALA A 79 6.51 -4.87 -13.72
C ALA A 79 7.89 -4.21 -13.94
N SER A 80 8.13 -3.64 -15.12
CA SER A 80 9.35 -2.89 -15.43
C SER A 80 9.45 -1.53 -14.70
N SER A 81 8.36 -1.04 -14.10
CA SER A 81 8.38 0.15 -13.24
C SER A 81 7.73 -0.12 -11.89
N PHE A 82 8.28 0.51 -10.85
CA PHE A 82 7.80 0.36 -9.48
C PHE A 82 6.30 0.67 -9.33
N GLY A 83 5.81 1.74 -9.96
CA GLY A 83 4.40 2.14 -9.88
C GLY A 83 3.45 1.05 -10.39
N HIS A 84 3.74 0.42 -11.53
CA HIS A 84 2.92 -0.69 -12.03
C HIS A 84 3.05 -1.95 -11.17
N ALA A 85 4.25 -2.26 -10.67
CA ALA A 85 4.46 -3.41 -9.80
C ALA A 85 3.67 -3.26 -8.49
N PHE A 86 3.68 -2.06 -7.89
CA PHE A 86 2.89 -1.73 -6.70
C PHE A 86 1.38 -1.74 -7.00
N ALA A 87 0.94 -1.14 -8.11
CA ALA A 87 -0.47 -1.19 -8.50
C ALA A 87 -0.98 -2.63 -8.66
N LYS A 88 -0.17 -3.52 -9.25
CA LYS A 88 -0.49 -4.96 -9.35
C LYS A 88 -0.54 -5.64 -7.98
N SER A 89 0.36 -5.32 -7.05
CA SER A 89 0.33 -5.90 -5.72
C SER A 89 -0.93 -5.47 -4.96
N GLN A 90 -1.33 -4.21 -5.06
CA GLN A 90 -2.57 -3.74 -4.43
C GLN A 90 -3.81 -4.40 -5.04
N LEU A 91 -3.87 -4.51 -6.37
CA LEU A 91 -4.95 -5.21 -7.05
C LEU A 91 -5.02 -6.69 -6.63
N GLY A 92 -3.86 -7.38 -6.57
CA GLY A 92 -3.77 -8.76 -6.11
C GLY A 92 -4.20 -8.94 -4.64
N ALA A 93 -3.94 -7.95 -3.79
CA ALA A 93 -4.32 -7.97 -2.37
C ALA A 93 -5.83 -7.69 -2.16
N GLY A 94 -6.57 -7.38 -3.24
CA GLY A 94 -8.00 -7.11 -3.22
C GLY A 94 -8.37 -5.65 -2.98
N THR A 95 -7.42 -4.71 -3.11
CA THR A 95 -7.63 -3.27 -2.91
C THR A 95 -7.04 -2.47 -4.07
N GLY A 96 -7.73 -2.46 -5.22
CA GLY A 96 -7.31 -1.69 -6.39
C GLY A 96 -7.15 -0.19 -6.09
N LEU A 97 -6.15 0.44 -6.70
CA LEU A 97 -5.95 1.89 -6.57
C LEU A 97 -6.97 2.64 -7.44
N PRO A 98 -7.65 3.68 -6.92
CA PRO A 98 -8.60 4.43 -7.72
C PRO A 98 -7.88 5.30 -8.73
N LEU A 99 -8.52 5.52 -9.88
CA LEU A 99 -8.02 6.42 -10.91
C LEU A 99 -8.70 7.78 -10.89
N GLU A 100 -9.80 7.96 -10.17
CA GLU A 100 -10.54 9.22 -10.05
C GLU A 100 -11.35 9.26 -8.75
N GLY A 101 -12.08 10.36 -8.52
CA GLY A 101 -12.91 10.55 -7.34
C GLY A 101 -12.22 11.38 -6.25
N GLY A 102 -12.52 11.08 -4.99
CA GLY A 102 -12.03 11.83 -3.84
C GLY A 102 -11.03 11.08 -2.98
N VAL A 103 -10.12 11.84 -2.36
CA VAL A 103 -9.15 11.33 -1.39
C VAL A 103 -9.32 12.02 -0.05
N LEU A 104 -9.54 11.23 1.01
CA LEU A 104 -9.53 11.72 2.38
C LEU A 104 -8.12 11.63 2.96
N ILE A 105 -7.54 12.76 3.34
CA ILE A 105 -6.20 12.86 3.93
C ILE A 105 -6.31 13.36 5.37
N THR A 106 -5.94 12.52 6.33
CA THR A 106 -5.98 12.84 7.75
C THR A 106 -4.74 12.29 8.45
N VAL A 107 -3.72 13.14 8.61
CA VAL A 107 -2.38 12.74 9.05
C VAL A 107 -2.00 13.41 10.38
N ASN A 108 -1.02 12.84 11.07
CA ASN A 108 -0.41 13.49 12.23
C ASN A 108 0.43 14.72 11.82
N ASP A 109 0.82 15.54 12.79
CA ASP A 109 1.50 16.82 12.54
C ASP A 109 2.86 16.66 11.83
N TYR A 110 3.63 15.63 12.16
CA TYR A 110 4.94 15.37 11.53
C TYR A 110 4.81 15.00 10.05
N ASP A 111 3.69 14.38 9.67
CA ASP A 111 3.45 13.90 8.32
C ASP A 111 2.87 14.96 7.38
N LYS A 112 2.37 16.09 7.89
CA LYS A 112 1.66 17.12 7.11
C LYS A 112 2.47 17.67 5.94
N GLY A 113 3.77 17.91 6.13
CA GLY A 113 4.66 18.43 5.08
C GLY A 113 4.78 17.47 3.89
N SER A 114 4.94 16.18 4.16
CA SER A 114 4.99 15.14 3.14
C SER A 114 3.61 14.88 2.53
N ALA A 115 2.56 14.86 3.35
CA ALA A 115 1.18 14.72 2.89
C ALA A 115 0.77 15.84 1.92
N LEU A 116 1.24 17.07 2.13
CA LEU A 116 1.00 18.20 1.22
C LEU A 116 1.60 17.96 -0.18
N LYS A 117 2.77 17.30 -0.27
CA LYS A 117 3.36 16.93 -1.58
C LYS A 117 2.47 15.92 -2.30
N LEU A 118 1.98 14.90 -1.58
CA LEU A 118 1.05 13.91 -2.12
C LEU A 118 -0.28 14.52 -2.54
N ALA A 119 -0.82 15.43 -1.73
CA ALA A 119 -2.04 16.17 -2.04
C ALA A 119 -1.92 16.95 -3.34
N ARG A 120 -0.81 17.66 -3.56
CA ARG A 120 -0.55 18.37 -4.83
C ARG A 120 -0.54 17.43 -6.03
N ASP A 121 0.11 16.27 -5.90
CA ASP A 121 0.16 15.29 -6.99
C ASP A 121 -1.22 14.70 -7.30
N LEU A 122 -2.00 14.37 -6.27
CA LEU A 122 -3.38 13.90 -6.42
C LEU A 122 -4.29 14.98 -7.03
N HIS A 123 -4.16 16.23 -6.59
CA HIS A 123 -4.93 17.34 -7.14
C HIS A 123 -4.59 17.62 -8.61
N ARG A 124 -3.31 17.55 -9.01
CA ARG A 124 -2.90 17.65 -10.42
C ARG A 124 -3.48 16.53 -11.28
N MET A 125 -3.73 15.37 -10.67
CA MET A 125 -4.45 14.27 -11.30
C MET A 125 -5.98 14.50 -11.28
N GLY A 126 -6.50 15.56 -10.69
CA GLY A 126 -7.93 15.89 -10.70
C GLY A 126 -8.74 15.16 -9.61
N PHE A 127 -8.08 14.60 -8.59
CA PHE A 127 -8.81 14.11 -7.43
C PHE A 127 -9.37 15.27 -6.60
N ALA A 128 -10.60 15.10 -6.10
CA ALA A 128 -11.13 15.95 -5.04
C ALA A 128 -10.41 15.63 -3.73
N LEU A 129 -9.99 16.66 -2.99
CA LEU A 129 -9.27 16.48 -1.73
C LEU A 129 -10.19 16.79 -0.56
N TYR A 130 -10.25 15.87 0.39
CA TYR A 130 -10.94 16.03 1.66
C TYR A 130 -9.95 15.88 2.80
N ALA A 131 -10.12 16.63 3.89
CA ALA A 131 -9.24 16.51 5.06
C ALA A 131 -9.98 16.81 6.37
N THR A 132 -9.47 16.26 7.47
CA THR A 132 -9.87 16.72 8.80
C THR A 132 -9.27 18.10 9.07
N GLU A 133 -9.94 18.91 9.90
CA GLU A 133 -9.59 20.29 10.26
C GLU A 133 -8.08 20.56 10.37
N GLY A 134 -7.36 19.81 11.20
CA GLY A 134 -5.93 20.05 11.42
C GLY A 134 -5.05 19.82 10.19
N THR A 135 -5.41 18.86 9.32
CA THR A 135 -4.71 18.61 8.06
C THR A 135 -5.13 19.64 7.01
N GLY A 136 -6.44 19.91 6.91
CA GLY A 136 -7.01 20.88 5.98
C GLY A 136 -6.50 22.29 6.19
N ALA A 137 -6.50 22.79 7.43
CA ALA A 137 -5.97 24.12 7.76
C ALA A 137 -4.48 24.28 7.41
N PHE A 138 -3.69 23.19 7.47
CA PHE A 138 -2.30 23.23 7.02
C PHE A 138 -2.19 23.32 5.48
N PHE A 139 -3.06 22.61 4.75
CA PHE A 139 -3.12 22.68 3.29
C PHE A 139 -3.62 24.03 2.78
N GLU A 140 -4.64 24.61 3.40
CA GLU A 140 -5.17 25.93 3.05
C GLU A 140 -4.12 27.03 3.24
N ARG A 141 -3.39 27.02 4.36
CA ARG A 141 -2.26 27.97 4.56
C ARG A 141 -1.17 27.84 3.50
N ALA A 142 -1.03 26.67 2.89
CA ALA A 142 -0.11 26.41 1.79
C ALA A 142 -0.73 26.63 0.40
N GLY A 143 -1.94 27.19 0.31
CA GLY A 143 -2.66 27.49 -0.93
C GLY A 143 -3.14 26.24 -1.68
N MET A 144 -3.33 25.11 -1.00
CA MET A 144 -3.80 23.86 -1.61
C MET A 144 -5.32 23.74 -1.43
N PRO A 145 -6.13 23.74 -2.51
CA PRO A 145 -7.56 23.47 -2.42
C PRO A 145 -7.85 22.13 -1.74
N VAL A 146 -8.68 22.17 -0.70
CA VAL A 146 -9.12 20.99 0.06
C VAL A 146 -10.46 21.32 0.71
N THR A 147 -11.37 20.35 0.77
CA THR A 147 -12.60 20.46 1.54
C THR A 147 -12.37 19.94 2.95
N ILE A 148 -12.50 20.82 3.93
CA ILE A 148 -12.43 20.44 5.35
C ILE A 148 -13.74 19.76 5.75
N LEU A 149 -13.63 18.58 6.34
CA LEU A 149 -14.75 17.79 6.86
C LEU A 149 -14.70 17.72 8.38
N GLU A 150 -15.88 17.72 8.99
CA GLU A 150 -16.04 17.57 10.42
C GLU A 150 -15.65 16.16 10.89
N LYS A 151 -15.20 16.07 12.15
CA LYS A 151 -14.96 14.77 12.79
C LYS A 151 -16.30 14.13 13.15
N GLY A 152 -16.47 12.85 12.87
CA GLY A 152 -17.69 12.13 13.24
C GLY A 152 -17.86 11.96 14.76
N SER A 153 -16.82 12.22 15.55
CA SER A 153 -16.86 12.17 17.03
C SER A 153 -17.16 13.51 17.71
N SER A 154 -17.30 14.63 16.99
CA SER A 154 -17.40 15.96 17.61
C SER A 154 -18.76 16.22 18.28
N GLY A 155 -19.80 15.46 17.94
CA GLY A 155 -21.17 15.71 18.40
C GLY A 155 -21.79 16.98 17.82
N VAL A 156 -21.05 17.70 16.97
CA VAL A 156 -21.49 18.92 16.29
C VAL A 156 -22.28 18.53 15.04
N PRO A 157 -23.46 19.13 14.78
CA PRO A 157 -24.17 18.94 13.53
C PRO A 157 -23.33 19.46 12.35
N GLY A 158 -23.00 18.58 11.40
CA GLY A 158 -22.18 18.95 10.24
C GLY A 158 -21.90 17.77 9.32
N TYR A 159 -21.37 18.05 8.13
CA TYR A 159 -21.01 17.01 7.17
C TYR A 159 -19.65 16.40 7.51
N SER A 160 -19.66 15.16 8.01
CA SER A 160 -18.47 14.53 8.58
C SER A 160 -17.65 13.72 7.56
N THR A 161 -16.43 13.34 7.96
CA THR A 161 -15.62 12.36 7.23
C THR A 161 -16.36 11.06 6.96
N LEU A 162 -17.17 10.58 7.91
CA LEU A 162 -17.94 9.36 7.78
C LEU A 162 -19.10 9.52 6.79
N ASP A 163 -19.70 10.71 6.71
CA ASP A 163 -20.79 10.99 5.77
C ASP A 163 -20.27 11.07 4.34
N ALA A 164 -19.15 11.77 4.12
CA ALA A 164 -18.47 11.79 2.82
C ALA A 164 -18.08 10.39 2.32
N MET A 165 -17.66 9.50 3.23
CA MET A 165 -17.40 8.10 2.90
C MET A 165 -18.69 7.37 2.50
N ARG A 166 -19.76 7.48 3.30
CA ARG A 166 -21.07 6.82 3.04
C ARG A 166 -21.71 7.28 1.74
N ASP A 167 -21.58 8.55 1.41
CA ASP A 167 -22.09 9.14 0.18
C ASP A 167 -21.25 8.80 -1.06
N GLY A 168 -20.20 7.97 -0.89
CA GLY A 168 -19.34 7.55 -1.99
C GLY A 168 -18.45 8.66 -2.56
N LYS A 169 -18.18 9.73 -1.79
CA LYS A 169 -17.27 10.82 -2.23
C LYS A 169 -15.79 10.49 -2.05
N VAL A 170 -15.46 9.42 -1.36
CA VAL A 170 -14.08 9.04 -0.99
C VAL A 170 -13.75 7.67 -1.54
N GLN A 171 -12.72 7.61 -2.40
CA GLN A 171 -12.22 6.42 -3.06
C GLN A 171 -10.83 5.99 -2.54
N LEU A 172 -10.13 6.85 -1.82
CA LEU A 172 -8.85 6.56 -1.18
C LEU A 172 -8.74 7.28 0.16
N ILE A 173 -8.16 6.62 1.16
CA ILE A 173 -7.93 7.20 2.47
C ILE A 173 -6.46 7.11 2.84
N VAL A 174 -5.86 8.24 3.19
CA VAL A 174 -4.54 8.33 3.81
C VAL A 174 -4.72 8.75 5.26
N ASN A 175 -4.55 7.81 6.18
CA ASN A 175 -4.70 8.04 7.62
C ASN A 175 -3.48 7.59 8.40
N THR A 176 -2.61 8.52 8.80
CA THR A 176 -1.38 8.21 9.54
C THR A 176 -1.49 8.57 11.03
N PRO A 177 -2.03 7.68 11.88
CA PRO A 177 -2.09 7.94 13.31
C PRO A 177 -0.69 7.97 13.94
N LEU A 178 -0.53 8.73 15.02
CA LEU A 178 0.68 8.75 15.84
C LEU A 178 0.42 7.98 17.15
N GLY A 179 1.15 6.89 17.37
CA GLY A 179 1.08 6.10 18.61
C GLY A 179 -0.16 5.20 18.74
N PRO A 180 -0.25 4.41 19.83
CA PRO A 180 -1.36 3.47 20.07
C PRO A 180 -2.70 4.18 20.32
N ASN A 181 -2.66 5.45 20.71
CA ASN A 181 -3.84 6.28 20.90
C ASN A 181 -4.24 6.95 19.58
N ALA A 182 -4.59 6.14 18.58
CA ALA A 182 -5.31 6.68 17.44
C ALA A 182 -6.60 7.32 17.98
N ARG A 183 -6.75 8.64 17.79
CA ARG A 183 -7.96 9.37 18.20
C ARG A 183 -9.19 8.59 17.74
N GLU A 184 -10.23 8.56 18.58
CA GLU A 184 -11.46 7.78 18.36
C GLU A 184 -12.03 7.90 16.94
N ASP A 185 -11.96 9.10 16.37
CA ASP A 185 -12.37 9.41 14.99
C ASP A 185 -11.58 8.62 13.93
N GLY A 186 -10.25 8.49 14.10
CA GLY A 186 -9.41 7.70 13.20
C GLY A 186 -9.77 6.22 13.22
N VAL A 187 -10.12 5.68 14.39
CA VAL A 187 -10.59 4.28 14.50
C VAL A 187 -11.91 4.10 13.74
N LYS A 188 -12.84 5.06 13.85
CA LYS A 188 -14.12 5.06 13.12
C LYS A 188 -13.90 5.10 11.61
N ILE A 189 -13.01 5.97 11.11
CA ILE A 189 -12.64 6.05 9.69
C ILE A 189 -12.08 4.71 9.21
N ARG A 190 -11.09 4.13 9.90
CA ARG A 190 -10.45 2.88 9.46
C ARG A 190 -11.40 1.68 9.45
N ARG A 191 -12.28 1.58 10.45
CA ARG A 191 -13.34 0.56 10.50
C ARG A 191 -14.33 0.71 9.36
N LEU A 192 -14.78 1.94 9.10
CA LEU A 192 -15.71 2.20 8.01
C LEU A 192 -15.07 1.95 6.64
N ALA A 193 -13.81 2.37 6.45
CA ALA A 193 -13.04 2.12 5.24
C ALA A 193 -12.94 0.62 4.92
N THR A 194 -12.63 -0.19 5.94
CA THR A 194 -12.57 -1.65 5.80
C THR A 194 -13.92 -2.24 5.39
N ARG A 195 -15.02 -1.75 5.98
CA ARG A 195 -16.38 -2.23 5.68
C ARG A 195 -16.85 -1.85 4.28
N MET A 196 -16.52 -0.64 3.86
CA MET A 196 -16.86 -0.11 2.53
C MET A 196 -15.86 -0.51 1.45
N GLU A 197 -14.82 -1.25 1.83
CA GLU A 197 -13.73 -1.67 0.95
C GLU A 197 -13.01 -0.51 0.26
N ILE A 198 -12.98 0.65 0.92
CA ILE A 198 -12.22 1.81 0.45
C ILE A 198 -10.73 1.56 0.76
N PRO A 199 -9.82 1.64 -0.24
CA PRO A 199 -8.38 1.56 -0.02
C PRO A 199 -7.92 2.48 1.13
N LEU A 200 -7.36 1.85 2.16
CA LEU A 200 -6.89 2.52 3.38
C LEU A 200 -5.38 2.38 3.49
N ILE A 201 -4.70 3.53 3.54
CA ILE A 201 -3.25 3.62 3.67
C ILE A 201 -2.91 4.27 4.99
N THR A 202 -2.14 3.55 5.83
CA THR A 202 -1.82 4.01 7.19
C THR A 202 -0.40 4.54 7.37
N THR A 203 0.40 4.63 6.30
CA THR A 203 1.77 5.15 6.34
C THR A 203 2.05 6.07 5.14
N LEU A 204 2.92 7.07 5.32
CA LEU A 204 3.30 7.97 4.23
C LEU A 204 4.10 7.27 3.12
N SER A 205 4.92 6.28 3.46
CA SER A 205 5.69 5.52 2.48
C SER A 205 4.77 4.74 1.53
N ALA A 206 3.75 4.06 2.08
CA ALA A 206 2.73 3.40 1.28
C ALA A 206 1.87 4.41 0.49
N ALA A 207 1.58 5.59 1.06
CA ALA A 207 0.83 6.63 0.35
C ALA A 207 1.62 7.15 -0.86
N THR A 208 2.93 7.33 -0.72
CA THR A 208 3.83 7.68 -1.81
C THR A 208 3.86 6.61 -2.90
N ALA A 209 3.94 5.33 -2.50
CA ALA A 209 3.89 4.22 -3.45
C ALA A 209 2.54 4.16 -4.19
N ALA A 210 1.43 4.40 -3.50
CA ALA A 210 0.10 4.45 -4.10
C ALA A 210 -0.05 5.61 -5.10
N VAL A 211 0.41 6.82 -4.78
CA VAL A 211 0.41 7.94 -5.74
C VAL A 211 1.23 7.61 -6.98
N ASN A 212 2.40 6.97 -6.82
CA ASN A 212 3.20 6.49 -7.95
C ASN A 212 2.47 5.41 -8.77
N GLY A 213 1.74 4.51 -8.11
CA GLY A 213 0.91 3.50 -8.76
C GLY A 213 -0.24 4.11 -9.57
N ILE A 214 -0.99 5.04 -8.98
CA ILE A 214 -2.09 5.78 -9.66
C ILE A 214 -1.55 6.51 -10.89
N ARG A 215 -0.42 7.23 -10.74
CA ARG A 215 0.22 7.93 -11.85
C ARG A 215 0.62 6.97 -12.97
N ALA A 216 1.21 5.83 -12.62
CA ALA A 216 1.63 4.84 -13.60
C ALA A 216 0.42 4.27 -14.38
N LEU A 217 -0.65 3.87 -13.67
CA LEU A 217 -1.87 3.34 -14.28
C LEU A 217 -2.55 4.33 -15.23
N ARG A 218 -2.47 5.63 -14.96
CA ARG A 218 -3.01 6.68 -15.85
C ARG A 218 -2.16 6.91 -17.10
N GLN A 219 -0.89 6.53 -17.07
CA GLN A 219 0.02 6.70 -18.20
C GLN A 219 0.01 5.50 -19.14
N LYS A 220 -0.06 4.28 -18.59
CA LYS A 220 -0.03 3.03 -19.36
C LYS A 220 -0.89 1.96 -18.70
N GLU A 221 -1.51 1.13 -19.53
CA GLU A 221 -2.27 -0.03 -19.08
C GLU A 221 -1.38 -1.13 -18.52
N LEU A 222 -1.94 -1.93 -17.63
CA LEU A 222 -1.28 -3.12 -17.08
C LEU A 222 -1.13 -4.19 -18.16
N ARG A 223 0.07 -4.77 -18.25
CA ARG A 223 0.35 -5.96 -19.05
C ARG A 223 0.69 -7.15 -18.17
N VAL A 224 0.39 -8.35 -18.64
CA VAL A 224 0.75 -9.61 -17.97
C VAL A 224 1.92 -10.28 -18.67
N ARG A 225 2.72 -11.02 -17.91
CA ARG A 225 3.81 -11.86 -18.40
C ARG A 225 3.92 -13.04 -17.42
N SER A 226 4.08 -14.25 -17.94
CA SER A 226 4.34 -15.42 -17.11
C SER A 226 5.76 -15.38 -16.54
N LEU A 227 6.02 -16.07 -15.42
CA LEU A 227 7.38 -16.17 -14.90
C LEU A 227 8.30 -16.94 -15.85
N GLN A 228 7.76 -17.91 -16.60
CA GLN A 228 8.50 -18.68 -17.60
C GLN A 228 9.00 -17.78 -18.73
N GLU A 229 8.11 -16.96 -19.30
CA GLU A 229 8.50 -15.97 -20.32
C GLU A 229 9.46 -14.93 -19.76
N HIS A 230 9.30 -14.51 -18.50
CA HIS A 230 10.19 -13.55 -17.86
C HIS A 230 11.62 -14.08 -17.74
N TYR A 231 11.80 -15.33 -17.31
CA TYR A 231 13.12 -15.95 -17.17
C TYR A 231 13.62 -16.66 -18.43
N GLY A 232 12.91 -16.55 -19.55
CA GLY A 232 13.26 -17.25 -20.79
C GLY A 232 13.24 -18.78 -20.66
N LEU A 233 12.50 -19.32 -19.69
CA LEU A 233 12.34 -20.76 -19.49
C LEU A 233 11.36 -21.27 -20.55
N SER A 234 11.87 -21.98 -21.55
CA SER A 234 11.07 -22.61 -22.60
C SER A 234 10.01 -23.53 -21.97
N LYS A 235 8.80 -23.58 -22.55
CA LYS A 235 7.90 -24.70 -22.27
C LYS A 235 8.62 -25.95 -22.79
N ALA A 236 9.03 -26.82 -21.87
CA ALA A 236 9.48 -28.17 -22.20
C ALA A 236 8.36 -28.93 -22.91
#